data_AF-A0A2R6EH02-F1
#
_entry.id   AF-A0A2R6EH02-F1
#
_cell.length_a   1.000
_cell.length_b   1.000
_cell.length_c   1.000
_cell.angle_alpha   90.00
_cell.angle_beta   90.00
_cell.angle_gamma   90.00
#
_symmetry.space_group_name_H-M   'P 1'
#
loop_
_entity.id
_entity.type
_entity.pdbx_description
1 polymer ?
#
loop_
_entity_poly.entity_id
_entity_poly.type
_entity_poly.pdbx_seq_one_letter_code
_entity_poly.pdbx_strand_id
1 'polypeptide(L)' 'MVRESTAFGLSTLVIVVGLAIMLYGIKLTAGIETNSLMLIGGGVVLAAVVLHTAAIMTLDSGRGAA' A
#
# COMPACT_ATOMS: atom_id res chain seq x y z
N MET A 1 8.26 8.12 -17.06
CA MET A 1 9.32 7.13 -16.79
C MET A 1 9.90 7.22 -15.37
N VAL A 2 10.84 8.11 -15.03
CA VAL A 2 11.48 8.09 -13.67
C VAL A 2 10.48 8.32 -12.52
N ARG A 3 9.63 9.37 -12.60
CA ARG A 3 8.60 9.65 -11.57
C ARG A 3 7.56 8.53 -11.43
N GLU A 4 7.32 7.81 -12.52
CA GLU A 4 6.36 6.72 -12.64
C GLU A 4 6.88 5.46 -11.93
N SER A 5 8.14 5.09 -12.21
CA SER A 5 8.83 4.02 -11.49
C SER A 5 8.98 4.31 -9.99
N THR A 6 9.20 5.57 -9.60
CA THR A 6 9.28 5.96 -8.18
C THR A 6 7.94 5.79 -7.47
N ALA A 7 6.82 6.24 -8.06
CA ALA A 7 5.50 6.11 -7.45
C ALA A 7 5.07 4.63 -7.31
N PHE A 8 5.34 3.83 -8.35
CA PHE A 8 5.10 2.40 -8.34
C PHE A 8 5.94 1.72 -7.25
N GLY A 9 7.26 1.95 -7.24
CA GLY A 9 8.17 1.36 -6.26
C GLY A 9 7.84 1.77 -4.82
N LEU A 10 7.48 3.05 -4.59
CA LEU A 10 7.07 3.54 -3.28
C LEU A 10 5.79 2.83 -2.82
N SER A 11 4.77 2.74 -3.67
CA SER A 11 3.52 2.06 -3.31
C SER A 11 3.74 0.58 -2.97
N THR A 12 4.59 -0.13 -3.72
CA THR A 12 4.97 -1.51 -3.41
C THR A 12 5.68 -1.61 -2.05
N LEU A 13 6.61 -0.69 -1.77
CA LEU A 13 7.31 -0.66 -0.49
C LEU A 13 6.33 -0.43 0.68
N VAL A 14 5.38 0.50 0.54
CA VAL A 14 4.37 0.75 1.58
C VAL A 14 3.45 -0.46 1.78
N ILE A 15 3.09 -1.18 0.71
CA ILE A 15 2.36 -2.47 0.82
C ILE A 15 3.16 -3.47 1.66
N VAL A 16 4.45 -3.66 1.35
CA VAL A 16 5.31 -4.61 2.08
C VAL A 16 5.39 -4.24 3.56
N VAL A 17 5.53 -2.95 3.89
CA VAL A 17 5.53 -2.47 5.28
C VAL A 17 4.19 -2.76 5.97
N GLY A 18 3.06 -2.46 5.31
CA GLY A 18 1.73 -2.74 5.87
C GLY A 18 1.50 -4.23 6.13
N LEU A 19 1.92 -5.09 5.20
CA LEU A 19 1.87 -6.55 5.36
C LEU A 19 2.77 -7.03 6.51
N ALA A 20 3.98 -6.48 6.65
CA ALA A 20 4.88 -6.84 7.74
C ALA A 20 4.26 -6.51 9.12
N ILE A 21 3.64 -5.34 9.25
CA ILE A 21 2.92 -4.94 10.48
C ILE A 21 1.75 -5.89 10.75
N MET A 22 0.98 -6.23 9.72
CA MET A 22 -0.17 -7.13 9.86
C MET A 22 0.27 -8.55 10.26
N LEU A 23 1.30 -9.09 9.61
CA LEU A 23 1.86 -10.41 9.91
C LEU A 23 2.47 -10.45 11.31
N TYR A 24 3.07 -9.36 11.78
CA TYR A 24 3.51 -9.24 13.16
C TYR A 24 2.32 -9.30 14.13
N GLY A 25 1.24 -8.58 13.84
CA GLY A 25 -0.01 -8.66 14.59
C GLY A 25 -0.59 -10.08 14.65
N ILE A 26 -0.60 -10.79 13.50
CA ILE A 26 -1.04 -12.19 13.42
C ILE A 26 -0.16 -13.09 14.29
N LYS A 27 1.16 -12.93 14.23
CA LYS A 27 2.09 -13.74 15.05
C LYS A 27 1.86 -13.56 16.55
N LEU A 28 1.46 -12.38 16.99
CA LEU A 28 1.25 -12.09 18.41
C LEU A 28 0.06 -12.83 19.01
N THR A 29 -1.03 -12.98 18.25
CA THR A 29 -2.27 -13.66 18.70
C THR A 29 -2.48 -15.01 18.04
N ALA A 30 -1.46 -15.54 17.34
CA ALA A 30 -1.57 -16.71 16.46
C ALA A 30 -2.73 -16.63 15.45
N GLY A 31 -3.18 -15.41 15.12
CA GLY A 31 -4.33 -15.16 14.24
C GLY A 31 -5.69 -15.53 14.84
N ILE A 32 -5.78 -15.80 16.15
CA ILE A 32 -7.04 -16.19 16.82
C ILE A 32 -7.97 -14.98 16.97
N GLU A 33 -7.40 -13.82 17.29
CA GLU A 33 -8.16 -12.59 17.49
C GLU A 33 -7.53 -11.42 16.72
N THR A 34 -8.41 -10.56 16.21
CA THR A 34 -8.03 -9.30 15.58
C THR A 34 -7.50 -8.34 16.63
N ASN A 35 -6.33 -7.77 16.39
CA ASN A 35 -5.75 -6.75 17.27
C ASN A 35 -5.45 -5.46 16.50
N SER A 36 -5.10 -4.41 17.25
CA SER A 36 -4.84 -3.08 16.68
C SER A 36 -3.71 -3.10 15.64
N LEU A 37 -2.69 -3.94 15.78
CA LEU A 37 -1.59 -4.03 14.81
C LEU A 37 -2.06 -4.61 13.47
N MET A 38 -2.92 -5.62 13.49
CA MET A 38 -3.53 -6.16 12.28
C MET A 38 -4.34 -5.08 11.55
N LEU A 39 -5.13 -4.30 12.29
CA LEU A 39 -5.93 -3.19 11.72
C LEU A 39 -5.05 -2.08 11.16
N ILE A 40 -3.99 -1.69 11.86
CA ILE A 40 -3.03 -0.69 11.39
C ILE A 40 -2.34 -1.17 10.11
N GLY A 41 -1.85 -2.43 10.09
CA GLY A 41 -1.24 -3.01 8.91
C GLY A 41 -2.19 -3.04 7.71
N GLY A 42 -3.45 -3.40 7.93
CA GLY A 42 -4.51 -3.33 6.90
C GLY A 42 -4.76 -1.92 6.39
N GLY A 43 -4.83 -0.93 7.29
CA GLY A 43 -4.97 0.48 6.92
C GLY A 43 -3.81 0.99 6.07
N VAL A 44 -2.57 0.59 6.39
CA VAL A 44 -1.38 0.94 5.60
C VAL A 44 -1.44 0.33 4.19
N VAL A 45 -1.87 -0.93 4.07
CA VAL A 45 -2.04 -1.57 2.75
C VAL A 45 -3.09 -0.83 1.93
N LEU A 46 -4.24 -0.47 2.52
CA LEU A 46 -5.27 0.30 1.83
C LEU A 46 -4.77 1.68 1.37
N ALA A 47 -4.03 2.40 2.23
CA ALA A 47 -3.43 3.68 1.86
C ALA A 47 -2.45 3.54 0.68
N ALA A 48 -1.67 2.46 0.66
CA ALA A 48 -0.74 2.18 -0.44
C ALA A 48 -1.47 1.91 -1.77
N VAL A 49 -2.60 1.19 -1.73
CA VAL A 49 -3.44 0.94 -2.91
C VAL A 49 -4.07 2.24 -3.41
N VAL A 50 -4.54 3.11 -2.52
CA VAL A 50 -5.07 4.43 -2.90
C VAL A 50 -3.98 5.27 -3.56
N LEU A 51 -2.78 5.33 -2.97
CA LEU A 51 -1.65 6.06 -3.54
C LEU A 51 -1.25 5.51 -4.92
N HIS A 52 -1.24 4.18 -5.07
CA HIS A 52 -0.97 3.53 -6.34
C HIS A 52 -2.00 3.89 -7.41
N THR A 53 -3.28 3.83 -7.04
CA THR A 53 -4.40 4.15 -7.92
C THR A 53 -4.37 5.61 -8.35
N ALA A 54 -4.10 6.53 -7.41
CA ALA A 54 -3.92 7.94 -7.70
C ALA A 54 -2.75 8.18 -8.67
N ALA A 55 -1.63 7.49 -8.47
CA ALA A 55 -0.50 7.58 -9.39
C ALA A 55 -0.91 7.15 -10.81
N ILE A 56 -1.64 6.05 -10.97
CA ILE A 56 -2.16 5.60 -12.28
C ILE A 56 -3.08 6.65 -12.90
N MET A 57 -4.03 7.21 -12.14
CA MET A 57 -4.96 8.25 -12.64
C MET A 57 -4.22 9.49 -13.15
N THR A 58 -3.13 9.89 -12.49
CA THR A 58 -2.32 11.03 -12.95
C THR A 58 -1.58 10.75 -14.27
N LEU A 59 -1.24 9.48 -14.54
CA LEU A 59 -0.59 9.09 -15.79
C LEU A 59 -1.58 9.07 -16.97
N ASP A 60 -2.80 8.61 -16.72
CA ASP A 60 -3.86 8.55 -17.73
C ASP A 60 -4.30 9.96 -18.16
N SER A 61 -4.45 10.86 -17.19
CA SER A 61 -4.76 12.28 -17.45
C SER A 61 -3.70 12.99 -18.31
N GLY A 62 -2.44 12.54 -18.25
CA GLY A 62 -1.35 13.09 -19.07
C GLY A 62 -1.29 12.54 -20.51
N ARG A 63 -1.93 11.39 -20.79
CA ARG A 63 -1.95 10.77 -22.13
C ARG A 63 -3.11 11.24 -23.02
N GLY A 64 -4.17 11.80 -22.46
CA GLY A 64 -5.32 12.32 -23.21
C GLY A 64 -5.17 13.75 -23.75
N ALA A 65 -4.03 14.42 -23.49
CA ALA A 65 -3.78 15.81 -23.86
C ALA A 65 -2.70 16.00 -24.95
N ALA A 66 -2.28 14.91 -25.61
CA ALA A 66 -1.34 14.90 -26.73
C ALA A 66 -1.98 14.23 -27.95
#